data_AF-A0A2A4LVS7-F1
#
_entry.id   AF-A0A2A4LVS7-F1
#
_cell.length_a   1.000
_cell.length_b   1.000
_cell.length_c   1.000
_cell.angle_alpha   90.00
_cell.angle_beta   90.00
_cell.angle_gamma   90.00
#
_symmetry.space_group_name_H-M   'P 1'
#
loop_
_entity.id
_entity.type
_entity.pdbx_description
1 polymer ?
#
loop_
_entity_poly.entity_id
_entity_poly.type
_entity_poly.pdbx_seq_one_letter_code
_entity_poly.pdbx_strand_id
1 'polypeptide(L)'
;MLAAQKASFTAAMPESLSVRTDRIDRAIHLAQNNTELPKPYVGTDKHLGYPALASILKLRPDFLVGTGDNVYYDTPKEPRAQSIAELRQKWHEQFVQPRYHDLFAVVPTYWEIDDHDYRIDDGDNSGDHEPSVALAQRMMREQLPYAPMGDTTTKTYRTHRVSKDLQIWFVENRMYRSDNNSTDDTAAVAKANGARVVFESFNQIAASRNAAGRAARGDWLVFVDADTQVTPKLFREMMRAMVRNDCLGGGCPVKFDSGPWLGRQSVTVWNMAARVMRWAAGSFLFCRASAFHELGGFSPDFFAGEEVDYCIRLNRLGRRLAKRMVYLNEPVISSGRKVKALFTWQNVGHGLQAIATSGDALKQRVNCMYWYDPVR
;
A
#
# COMPACT_ATOMS: atom_id res chain seq x y z
N MET A 1 13.27 -24.67 54.88
CA MET A 1 12.15 -25.46 54.33
C MET A 1 11.82 -24.91 52.94
N LEU A 2 12.34 -25.57 51.92
CA LEU A 2 11.94 -25.66 50.49
C LEU A 2 13.20 -25.93 49.65
N ALA A 3 13.76 -27.11 49.91
CA ALA A 3 14.49 -27.87 48.91
C ALA A 3 13.50 -28.95 48.46
N ALA A 4 13.03 -28.90 47.21
CA ALA A 4 12.52 -30.02 46.41
C ALA A 4 11.61 -29.50 45.29
N GLN A 5 12.17 -29.36 44.08
CA GLN A 5 11.53 -29.74 42.81
C GLN A 5 12.52 -29.55 41.65
N LYS A 6 13.59 -30.35 41.65
CA LYS A 6 14.23 -30.77 40.40
C LYS A 6 13.47 -32.01 39.93
N ALA A 7 12.36 -31.80 39.22
CA ALA A 7 11.73 -32.88 38.48
C ALA A 7 12.53 -33.07 37.18
N SER A 8 13.18 -34.23 37.05
CA SER A 8 13.84 -34.67 35.83
C SER A 8 12.79 -34.88 34.73
N PHE A 9 12.72 -33.97 33.77
CA PHE A 9 12.09 -34.25 32.49
C PHE A 9 13.08 -35.04 31.61
N THR A 10 13.24 -36.32 31.91
CA THR A 10 13.68 -37.32 30.93
C THR A 10 12.44 -38.05 30.44
N ALA A 11 11.62 -37.33 29.67
CA ALA A 11 10.66 -38.00 28.79
C ALA A 11 11.45 -38.49 27.58
N ALA A 12 11.50 -39.81 27.40
CA ALA A 12 12.04 -40.40 26.18
C ALA A 12 11.32 -39.77 24.98
N MET A 13 12.10 -39.14 24.10
CA MET A 13 11.62 -38.68 22.80
C MET A 13 10.99 -39.88 22.08
N PRO A 14 9.75 -39.79 21.58
CA PRO A 14 9.21 -40.84 20.74
C PRO A 14 10.13 -40.97 19.51
N GLU A 15 10.71 -42.15 19.30
CA GLU A 15 11.31 -42.50 18.02
C GLU A 15 10.23 -42.39 16.94
N SER A 16 10.58 -41.71 15.84
CA SER A 16 9.79 -41.45 14.62
C SER A 16 8.88 -40.22 14.58
N LEU A 17 9.42 -39.04 14.90
CA LEU A 17 9.18 -37.88 14.02
C LEU A 17 10.36 -37.78 13.07
N SER A 18 10.30 -38.51 11.95
CA SER A 18 11.18 -38.22 10.82
C SER A 18 10.93 -36.77 10.43
N VAL A 19 11.84 -35.88 10.83
CA VAL A 19 11.89 -34.52 10.29
C VAL A 19 12.04 -34.69 8.79
N ARG A 20 10.96 -34.47 8.04
CA ARG A 20 11.00 -34.43 6.58
C ARG A 20 11.91 -33.28 6.18
N THR A 21 13.18 -33.58 5.94
CA THR A 21 14.24 -32.65 5.53
C THR A 21 14.07 -32.13 4.10
N ASP A 22 13.00 -32.53 3.41
CA ASP A 22 12.75 -32.38 1.98
C ASP A 22 11.55 -31.48 1.66
N ARG A 23 10.99 -30.75 2.64
CA ARG A 23 9.83 -29.87 2.39
C ARG A 23 10.15 -28.61 1.59
N ILE A 24 11.41 -28.17 1.63
CA ILE A 24 11.87 -27.00 0.88
C ILE A 24 12.38 -27.48 -0.47
N ASP A 25 11.54 -27.35 -1.51
CA ASP A 25 12.03 -27.48 -2.87
C ASP A 25 12.98 -26.31 -3.15
N ARG A 26 14.27 -26.62 -3.14
CA ARG A 26 15.34 -25.62 -3.33
C ARG A 26 15.27 -24.97 -4.71
N ALA A 27 14.80 -25.70 -5.73
CA ALA A 27 14.67 -25.17 -7.09
C ALA A 27 13.51 -24.16 -7.15
N ILE A 28 12.38 -24.45 -6.53
CA ILE A 28 11.24 -23.52 -6.43
C ILE A 28 11.63 -22.29 -5.58
N HIS A 29 12.31 -22.50 -4.46
CA HIS A 29 12.80 -21.42 -3.60
C HIS A 29 13.75 -20.46 -4.35
N LEU A 30 14.73 -21.00 -5.08
CA LEU A 30 15.66 -20.22 -5.91
C LEU A 30 14.93 -19.43 -7.00
N ALA A 31 13.95 -20.04 -7.66
CA ALA A 31 13.19 -19.41 -8.75
C ALA A 31 12.24 -18.29 -8.26
N GLN A 32 11.67 -18.43 -7.06
CA GLN A 32 10.62 -17.53 -6.57
C GLN A 32 11.11 -16.42 -5.63
N ASN A 33 12.23 -16.64 -4.94
CA ASN A 33 12.78 -15.67 -3.97
C ASN A 33 13.97 -14.88 -4.54
N ASN A 34 14.27 -15.04 -5.84
CA ASN A 34 15.21 -14.26 -6.65
C ASN A 34 16.47 -13.79 -5.92
N THR A 35 17.09 -14.70 -5.16
CA THR A 35 18.27 -14.41 -4.37
C THR A 35 19.31 -15.50 -4.64
N GLU A 36 20.47 -15.10 -5.17
CA GLU A 36 21.69 -15.89 -5.02
C GLU A 36 22.07 -15.88 -3.53
N LEU A 37 21.35 -16.67 -2.72
CA LEU A 37 21.66 -16.76 -1.31
C LEU A 37 23.01 -17.47 -1.15
N PRO A 38 23.91 -16.94 -0.29
CA PRO A 38 25.11 -17.67 0.07
C PRO A 38 24.72 -19.04 0.63
N LYS A 39 25.60 -20.03 0.47
CA LYS A 39 25.37 -21.36 1.06
C LYS A 39 25.05 -21.18 2.55
N PRO A 40 24.01 -21.88 3.07
CA PRO A 40 23.67 -21.79 4.48
C PRO A 40 24.89 -22.02 5.35
N TYR A 41 25.01 -21.27 6.44
CA TYR A 41 26.09 -21.51 7.39
C TYR A 41 26.07 -22.97 7.86
N VAL A 42 27.23 -23.62 7.82
CA VAL A 42 27.44 -25.03 8.19
C VAL A 42 28.59 -25.18 9.20
N GLY A 43 29.00 -24.09 9.84
CA GLY A 43 30.01 -24.17 10.90
C GLY A 43 29.53 -25.00 12.09
N THR A 44 30.49 -25.53 12.85
CA THR A 44 30.22 -26.41 14.01
C THR A 44 29.37 -25.74 15.07
N ASP A 45 29.39 -24.42 15.16
CA ASP A 45 28.62 -23.63 16.12
C ASP A 45 27.22 -23.20 15.60
N LYS A 46 26.78 -23.67 14.43
CA LYS A 46 25.44 -23.34 13.89
C LYS A 46 24.33 -23.62 14.90
N HIS A 47 24.44 -24.74 15.61
CA HIS A 47 23.47 -25.15 16.62
C HIS A 47 23.38 -24.18 17.81
N LEU A 48 24.39 -23.32 18.03
CA LEU A 48 24.38 -22.30 19.07
C LEU A 48 23.51 -21.09 18.69
N GLY A 49 23.19 -20.91 17.40
CA GLY A 49 22.49 -19.75 16.86
C GLY A 49 23.40 -18.61 16.45
N TYR A 50 22.85 -17.40 16.25
CA TYR A 50 23.59 -16.28 15.66
C TYR A 50 24.76 -15.80 16.55
N PRO A 51 26.00 -15.72 16.02
CA PRO A 51 27.16 -15.24 16.80
C PRO A 51 26.98 -13.84 17.39
N ALA A 52 26.20 -12.99 16.74
CA ALA A 52 25.90 -11.64 17.19
C ALA A 52 25.23 -11.61 18.58
N LEU A 53 24.41 -12.59 18.93
CA LEU A 53 23.73 -12.67 20.22
C LEU A 53 24.70 -12.78 21.39
N ALA A 54 25.81 -13.51 21.21
CA ALA A 54 26.87 -13.59 22.22
C ALA A 54 27.61 -12.25 22.40
N SER A 55 27.76 -11.48 21.31
CA SER A 55 28.32 -10.12 21.38
C SER A 55 27.36 -9.17 22.08
N ILE A 56 26.05 -9.23 21.77
CA ILE A 56 25.01 -8.43 22.43
C ILE A 56 24.97 -8.73 23.93
N LEU A 57 25.01 -10.01 24.33
CA LEU A 57 25.02 -10.39 25.74
C LEU A 57 26.18 -9.77 26.51
N LYS A 58 27.37 -9.68 25.90
CA LYS A 58 28.56 -9.04 26.51
C LYS A 58 28.37 -7.54 26.75
N LEU A 59 27.54 -6.87 25.94
CA LEU A 59 27.22 -5.45 26.12
C LEU A 59 26.35 -5.21 27.37
N ARG A 60 25.64 -6.24 27.86
CA ARG A 60 24.69 -6.15 28.98
C ARG A 60 23.68 -5.02 28.77
N PRO A 61 22.91 -5.06 27.67
CA PRO A 61 21.90 -4.03 27.42
C PRO A 61 20.81 -4.07 28.49
N ASP A 62 20.23 -2.91 28.81
CA ASP A 62 19.10 -2.82 29.73
C ASP A 62 17.86 -3.56 29.19
N PHE A 63 17.68 -3.56 27.87
CA PHE A 63 16.68 -4.34 27.16
C PHE A 63 17.07 -4.54 25.69
N LEU A 64 16.50 -5.56 25.07
CA LEU A 64 16.60 -5.83 23.64
C LEU A 64 15.28 -5.51 22.94
N VAL A 65 15.35 -4.83 21.79
CA VAL A 65 14.22 -4.63 20.90
C VAL A 65 14.38 -5.50 19.66
N GLY A 66 13.45 -6.44 19.44
CA GLY A 66 13.33 -7.12 18.14
C GLY A 66 12.49 -6.26 17.20
N THR A 67 13.09 -5.67 16.17
CA THR A 67 12.47 -4.63 15.33
C THR A 67 11.76 -5.18 14.09
N GLY A 68 11.06 -6.30 14.22
CA GLY A 68 10.55 -7.06 13.06
C GLY A 68 11.59 -7.97 12.39
N ASP A 69 11.13 -8.72 11.39
CA ASP A 69 11.91 -9.74 10.67
C ASP A 69 12.58 -10.76 11.61
N ASN A 70 11.85 -11.11 12.66
CA ASN A 70 12.34 -12.01 13.70
C ASN A 70 12.09 -13.46 13.34
N VAL A 71 10.86 -13.83 12.94
CA VAL A 71 10.45 -15.20 12.64
C VAL A 71 9.54 -15.22 11.42
N TYR A 72 10.10 -15.61 10.28
CA TYR A 72 9.40 -15.59 9.00
C TYR A 72 8.39 -16.73 8.86
N TYR A 73 7.12 -16.40 8.65
CA TYR A 73 6.08 -17.38 8.34
C TYR A 73 6.02 -17.75 6.86
N ASP A 74 6.34 -16.79 6.00
CA ASP A 74 6.29 -16.90 4.55
C ASP A 74 7.58 -17.44 3.92
N THR A 75 8.59 -17.79 4.74
CA THR A 75 9.87 -18.31 4.24
C THR A 75 10.12 -19.73 4.74
N PRO A 76 10.35 -20.71 3.85
CA PRO A 76 10.28 -20.61 2.39
C PRO A 76 8.84 -20.36 1.89
N LYS A 77 8.70 -19.66 0.75
CA LYS A 77 7.42 -19.25 0.18
C LYS A 77 6.51 -20.43 -0.15
N GLU A 78 7.10 -21.49 -0.68
CA GLU A 78 6.37 -22.70 -1.09
C GLU A 78 7.04 -23.95 -0.50
N PRO A 79 6.41 -24.64 0.48
CA PRO A 79 5.22 -24.23 1.22
C PRO A 79 5.55 -23.37 2.45
N ARG A 80 4.91 -22.19 2.54
CA ARG A 80 4.87 -21.36 3.75
C ARG A 80 4.25 -22.09 4.96
N ALA A 81 4.45 -21.55 6.16
CA ALA A 81 3.73 -22.03 7.35
C ALA A 81 2.26 -21.61 7.27
N GLN A 82 1.32 -22.53 7.53
CA GLN A 82 -0.12 -22.30 7.37
C GLN A 82 -0.91 -22.63 8.63
N SER A 83 -0.51 -23.71 9.32
CA SER A 83 -1.17 -24.25 10.50
C SER A 83 -0.50 -23.78 11.80
N ILE A 84 -1.24 -23.84 12.92
CA ILE A 84 -0.72 -23.57 14.27
C ILE A 84 0.59 -24.33 14.54
N ALA A 85 0.63 -25.62 14.17
CA ALA A 85 1.79 -26.46 14.42
C ALA A 85 3.04 -25.96 13.68
N GLU A 86 2.89 -25.56 12.42
CA GLU A 86 3.99 -25.03 11.60
C GLU A 86 4.43 -23.65 12.07
N LEU A 87 3.49 -22.77 12.44
CA LEU A 87 3.80 -21.45 12.98
C LEU A 87 4.59 -21.58 14.29
N ARG A 88 4.16 -22.43 15.22
CA ARG A 88 4.93 -22.72 16.45
C ARG A 88 6.30 -23.28 16.16
N GLN A 89 6.41 -24.19 15.19
CA GLN A 89 7.70 -24.76 14.81
C GLN A 89 8.70 -23.68 14.41
N LYS A 90 8.29 -22.67 13.63
CA LYS A 90 9.16 -21.53 13.25
C LYS A 90 9.74 -20.81 14.46
N TRP A 91 8.89 -20.47 15.44
CA TRP A 91 9.31 -19.81 16.67
C TRP A 91 10.25 -20.70 17.49
N HIS A 92 9.89 -21.96 17.67
CA HIS A 92 10.67 -22.91 18.47
C HIS A 92 12.04 -23.20 17.86
N GLU A 93 12.15 -23.41 16.55
CA GLU A 93 13.43 -23.67 15.87
C GLU A 93 14.43 -22.52 16.02
N GLN A 94 13.93 -21.29 16.10
CA GLN A 94 14.76 -20.12 16.31
C GLN A 94 15.14 -19.94 17.78
N PHE A 95 14.15 -19.88 18.68
CA PHE A 95 14.38 -19.52 20.08
C PHE A 95 14.87 -20.66 20.97
N VAL A 96 14.86 -21.91 20.50
CA VAL A 96 15.52 -23.03 21.20
C VAL A 96 17.05 -22.93 21.16
N GLN A 97 17.62 -22.10 20.29
CA GLN A 97 19.07 -22.02 20.13
C GLN A 97 19.74 -21.44 21.40
N PRO A 98 20.84 -22.04 21.89
CA PRO A 98 21.49 -21.65 23.15
C PRO A 98 21.78 -20.15 23.30
N ARG A 99 22.24 -19.45 22.26
CA ARG A 99 22.56 -18.03 22.37
C ARG A 99 21.32 -17.14 22.55
N TYR A 100 20.16 -17.56 22.04
CA TYR A 100 18.89 -16.88 22.32
C TYR A 100 18.47 -17.12 23.77
N HIS A 101 18.53 -18.38 24.22
CA HIS A 101 18.22 -18.75 25.60
C HIS A 101 19.08 -17.98 26.61
N ASP A 102 20.41 -17.96 26.40
CA ASP A 102 21.36 -17.27 27.28
C ASP A 102 21.09 -15.77 27.35
N LEU A 103 20.72 -15.16 26.23
CA LEU A 103 20.39 -13.73 26.16
C LEU A 103 19.08 -13.43 26.89
N PHE A 104 18.01 -14.15 26.56
CA PHE A 104 16.67 -13.90 27.11
C PHE A 104 16.54 -14.29 28.59
N ALA A 105 17.43 -15.14 29.10
CA ALA A 105 17.48 -15.48 30.52
C ALA A 105 17.86 -14.29 31.42
N VAL A 106 18.56 -13.28 30.88
CA VAL A 106 19.10 -12.17 31.67
C VAL A 106 18.83 -10.78 31.08
N VAL A 107 18.41 -10.68 29.82
CA VAL A 107 18.07 -9.42 29.16
C VAL A 107 16.57 -9.34 28.92
N PRO A 108 15.85 -8.35 29.48
CA PRO A 108 14.47 -8.07 29.16
C PRO A 108 14.27 -7.79 27.67
N THR A 109 13.15 -8.24 27.11
CA THR A 109 12.86 -8.05 25.67
C THR A 109 11.61 -7.22 25.46
N TYR A 110 11.66 -6.34 24.45
CA TYR A 110 10.52 -5.70 23.82
C TYR A 110 10.49 -6.12 22.36
N TRP A 111 9.31 -6.32 21.79
CA TRP A 111 9.19 -6.86 20.44
C TRP A 111 8.30 -5.97 19.59
N GLU A 112 8.73 -5.81 18.36
CA GLU A 112 7.97 -5.26 17.25
C GLU A 112 7.96 -6.32 16.16
N ILE A 113 6.88 -6.37 15.39
CA ILE A 113 6.72 -7.37 14.34
C ILE A 113 6.49 -6.65 13.02
N ASP A 114 7.13 -7.16 11.97
CA ASP A 114 6.93 -6.68 10.61
C ASP A 114 5.99 -7.60 9.81
N ASP A 115 5.81 -7.31 8.53
CA ASP A 115 4.98 -8.04 7.59
C ASP A 115 5.32 -9.54 7.47
N HIS A 116 6.61 -9.88 7.34
CA HIS A 116 7.07 -11.27 7.23
C HIS A 116 6.82 -12.12 8.49
N ASP A 117 6.77 -11.47 9.66
CA ASP A 117 6.48 -12.11 10.95
C ASP A 117 4.99 -12.41 11.15
N TYR A 118 4.13 -11.88 10.28
CA TYR A 118 2.69 -11.85 10.50
C TYR A 118 1.93 -12.85 9.63
N ARG A 119 2.04 -12.78 8.29
CA ARG A 119 1.34 -13.70 7.39
C ARG A 119 2.10 -13.90 6.09
N ILE A 120 2.32 -12.78 5.41
CA ILE A 120 2.94 -12.64 4.10
C ILE A 120 3.55 -11.24 4.03
N ASP A 121 4.57 -11.12 3.21
CA ASP A 121 5.14 -9.85 2.74
C ASP A 121 4.07 -8.76 2.49
N ASP A 122 4.45 -7.51 2.73
CA ASP A 122 3.60 -6.31 2.75
C ASP A 122 2.47 -6.28 3.82
N GLY A 123 2.29 -7.34 4.60
CA GLY A 123 1.32 -7.38 5.70
C GLY A 123 -0.13 -7.34 5.21
N ASP A 124 -0.38 -7.96 4.05
CA ASP A 124 -1.70 -8.00 3.42
C ASP A 124 -2.70 -8.83 4.24
N ASN A 125 -3.80 -8.19 4.61
CA ASN A 125 -4.92 -8.79 5.34
C ASN A 125 -6.02 -9.31 4.40
N SER A 126 -5.86 -9.14 3.09
CA SER A 126 -6.79 -9.61 2.07
C SER A 126 -6.55 -11.09 1.72
N GLY A 127 -7.51 -11.68 1.01
CA GLY A 127 -7.45 -13.05 0.50
C GLY A 127 -7.71 -14.15 1.54
N ASP A 128 -8.05 -15.34 1.02
CA ASP A 128 -8.47 -16.51 1.80
C ASP A 128 -7.35 -17.53 2.02
N HIS A 129 -6.09 -17.08 2.04
CA HIS A 129 -4.94 -17.96 2.25
C HIS A 129 -4.54 -18.09 3.72
N GLU A 130 -3.96 -19.23 4.07
CA GLU A 130 -3.45 -19.48 5.41
C GLU A 130 -2.04 -18.87 5.63
N PRO A 131 -1.68 -18.52 6.88
CA PRO A 131 -2.56 -18.50 8.04
C PRO A 131 -3.58 -17.36 7.92
N SER A 132 -4.81 -17.55 8.39
CA SER A 132 -5.78 -16.44 8.48
C SER A 132 -5.26 -15.28 9.35
N VAL A 133 -5.77 -14.07 9.12
CA VAL A 133 -5.51 -12.87 9.94
C VAL A 133 -5.66 -13.17 11.43
N ALA A 134 -6.78 -13.78 11.82
CA ALA A 134 -7.05 -14.11 13.21
C ALA A 134 -6.04 -15.13 13.78
N LEU A 135 -5.66 -16.14 12.98
CA LEU A 135 -4.67 -17.13 13.39
C LEU A 135 -3.28 -16.51 13.59
N ALA A 136 -2.84 -15.68 12.65
CA ALA A 136 -1.58 -14.96 12.74
C ALA A 136 -1.51 -14.08 13.99
N GLN A 137 -2.52 -13.23 14.22
CA GLN A 137 -2.58 -12.37 15.41
C GLN A 137 -2.57 -13.18 16.71
N ARG A 138 -3.27 -14.31 16.74
CA ARG A 138 -3.27 -15.22 17.88
C ARG A 138 -1.87 -15.78 18.12
N MET A 139 -1.19 -16.25 17.08
CA MET A 139 0.14 -16.84 17.22
C MET A 139 1.16 -15.84 17.75
N MET A 140 1.11 -14.58 17.29
CA MET A 140 2.01 -13.54 17.80
C MET A 140 1.81 -13.27 19.30
N ARG A 141 0.56 -13.16 19.75
CA ARG A 141 0.24 -12.99 21.19
C ARG A 141 0.61 -14.21 22.03
N GLU A 142 0.61 -15.39 21.42
CA GLU A 142 1.00 -16.63 22.07
C GLU A 142 2.51 -16.74 22.29
N GLN A 143 3.30 -16.30 21.30
CA GLN A 143 4.74 -16.52 21.25
C GLN A 143 5.57 -15.38 21.85
N LEU A 144 5.04 -14.15 21.82
CA LEU A 144 5.73 -12.97 22.32
C LEU A 144 5.12 -12.49 23.65
N PRO A 145 5.93 -11.93 24.56
CA PRO A 145 5.51 -11.50 25.89
C PRO A 145 4.72 -10.17 25.88
N TYR A 146 3.79 -10.01 24.93
CA TYR A 146 2.88 -8.85 24.89
C TYR A 146 1.82 -8.92 25.98
N ALA A 147 1.30 -10.13 26.22
CA ALA A 147 0.19 -10.36 27.12
C ALA A 147 0.28 -11.75 27.78
N PRO A 148 -0.42 -12.00 28.89
CA PRO A 148 -0.59 -13.35 29.42
C PRO A 148 -1.17 -14.31 28.38
N MET A 149 -0.81 -15.59 28.47
CA MET A 149 -1.32 -16.64 27.59
C MET A 149 -2.85 -16.65 27.59
N GLY A 150 -3.45 -16.50 26.40
CA GLY A 150 -4.91 -16.46 26.21
C GLY A 150 -5.55 -15.07 26.25
N ASP A 151 -4.79 -14.01 26.53
CA ASP A 151 -5.29 -12.63 26.48
C ASP A 151 -5.40 -12.11 25.03
N THR A 152 -6.61 -11.78 24.62
CA THR A 152 -6.94 -11.22 23.29
C THR A 152 -7.24 -9.72 23.33
N THR A 153 -7.23 -9.12 24.51
CA THR A 153 -7.69 -7.74 24.76
C THR A 153 -6.54 -6.76 24.98
N THR A 154 -5.36 -7.24 25.36
CA THR A 154 -4.18 -6.40 25.54
C THR A 154 -3.89 -5.62 24.25
N LYS A 155 -3.76 -4.30 24.43
CA LYS A 155 -3.38 -3.38 23.37
C LYS A 155 -1.93 -3.61 23.01
N THR A 156 -1.67 -3.76 21.72
CA THR A 156 -0.33 -3.96 21.17
C THR A 156 0.33 -2.63 20.81
N TYR A 157 0.18 -1.66 21.70
CA TYR A 157 0.84 -0.37 21.63
C TYR A 157 0.87 0.25 23.02
N ARG A 158 1.88 1.07 23.25
CA ARG A 158 2.04 1.88 24.46
C ARG A 158 2.11 3.33 24.05
N THR A 159 1.71 4.23 24.94
CA THR A 159 1.83 5.65 24.66
C THR A 159 2.38 6.41 25.85
N HIS A 160 3.18 7.43 25.56
CA HIS A 160 3.72 8.34 26.54
C HIS A 160 3.32 9.77 26.18
N ARG A 161 2.50 10.38 27.03
CA ARG A 161 2.02 11.74 26.83
C ARG A 161 3.07 12.72 27.39
N VAL A 162 3.70 13.48 26.50
CA VAL A 162 4.76 14.44 26.86
C VAL A 162 4.18 15.81 27.21
N SER A 163 3.18 16.27 26.45
CA SER A 163 2.48 17.55 26.70
C SER A 163 1.08 17.52 26.09
N LYS A 164 0.29 18.60 26.29
CA LYS A 164 -1.02 18.75 25.62
C LYS A 164 -0.92 18.60 24.09
N ASP A 165 0.21 18.97 23.51
CA ASP A 165 0.43 19.00 22.05
C ASP A 165 1.22 17.79 21.53
N LEU A 166 1.82 16.96 22.40
CA LEU A 166 2.68 15.84 21.99
C LEU A 166 2.39 14.53 22.76
N GLN A 167 2.15 13.45 22.02
CA GLN A 167 2.10 12.07 22.52
C GLN A 167 2.99 11.18 21.66
N ILE A 168 3.85 10.41 22.31
CA ILE A 168 4.69 9.40 21.68
C ILE A 168 3.94 8.07 21.72
N TRP A 169 3.96 7.34 20.60
CA TRP A 169 3.37 6.02 20.47
C TRP A 169 4.48 5.01 20.19
N PHE A 170 4.48 3.92 20.95
CA PHE A 170 5.32 2.75 20.73
C PHE A 170 4.40 1.66 20.22
N VAL A 171 4.52 1.32 18.94
CA VAL A 171 3.68 0.30 18.29
C VAL A 171 4.41 -1.03 18.33
N GLU A 172 3.73 -2.10 18.74
CA GLU A 172 4.32 -3.44 18.84
C GLU A 172 4.08 -4.24 17.55
N ASN A 173 3.26 -3.73 16.62
CA ASN A 173 3.00 -4.39 15.33
C ASN A 173 2.47 -3.46 14.24
N ARG A 174 2.40 -4.01 13.01
CA ARG A 174 1.76 -3.43 11.83
C ARG A 174 0.43 -4.12 11.44
N MET A 175 -0.27 -4.77 12.39
CA MET A 175 -1.50 -5.54 12.12
C MET A 175 -2.68 -4.66 11.69
N TYR A 176 -2.70 -3.41 12.16
CA TYR A 176 -3.79 -2.47 11.95
C TYR A 176 -3.38 -1.43 10.91
N ARG A 177 -4.10 -1.37 9.78
CA ARG A 177 -3.98 -0.31 8.78
C ARG A 177 -5.24 0.55 8.76
N SER A 178 -5.06 1.84 8.49
CA SER A 178 -6.16 2.81 8.37
C SER A 178 -6.91 2.64 7.05
N ASP A 179 -8.23 2.86 7.08
CA ASP A 179 -9.07 2.78 5.88
C ASP A 179 -8.96 4.01 4.97
N ASN A 180 -8.36 3.80 3.79
CA ASN A 180 -8.71 4.23 2.42
C ASN A 180 -7.40 4.26 1.65
N ASN A 181 -7.24 3.41 0.62
CA ASN A 181 -6.02 2.76 0.07
C ASN A 181 -4.73 3.60 -0.20
N SER A 182 -4.64 4.83 0.28
CA SER A 182 -3.40 5.47 0.70
C SER A 182 -2.88 4.80 1.98
N THR A 183 -1.60 4.44 2.00
CA THR A 183 -0.91 3.86 3.17
C THR A 183 -0.32 4.92 4.12
N ASP A 184 -0.50 6.20 3.80
CA ASP A 184 0.00 7.34 4.56
C ASP A 184 -1.13 8.12 5.27
N ASP A 185 -0.78 9.24 5.91
CA ASP A 185 -1.71 10.07 6.67
C ASP A 185 -2.69 10.89 5.81
N THR A 186 -2.79 10.65 4.50
CA THR A 186 -3.62 11.44 3.57
C THR A 186 -5.06 11.61 4.08
N ALA A 187 -5.69 10.52 4.52
CA ALA A 187 -7.07 10.56 5.02
C ALA A 187 -7.20 11.36 6.34
N ALA A 188 -6.22 11.25 7.23
CA ALA A 188 -6.20 11.97 8.49
C ALA A 188 -6.01 13.48 8.27
N VAL A 189 -5.04 13.85 7.43
CA VAL A 189 -4.77 15.24 7.05
C VAL A 189 -5.99 15.87 6.37
N ALA A 190 -6.66 15.14 5.46
CA ALA A 190 -7.87 15.61 4.80
C ALA A 190 -9.00 15.89 5.81
N LYS A 191 -9.27 14.94 6.73
CA LYS A 191 -10.28 15.11 7.79
C LYS A 191 -9.95 16.28 8.71
N ALA A 192 -8.69 16.43 9.12
CA ALA A 192 -8.24 17.52 9.98
C ALA A 192 -8.45 18.90 9.34
N ASN A 193 -8.44 18.99 8.01
CA ASN A 193 -8.74 20.20 7.24
C ASN A 193 -10.22 20.34 6.85
N GLY A 194 -11.11 19.55 7.47
CA GLY A 194 -12.57 19.66 7.29
C GLY A 194 -13.12 18.95 6.04
N ALA A 195 -12.32 18.16 5.33
CA ALA A 195 -12.81 17.38 4.21
C ALA A 195 -13.61 16.16 4.67
N ARG A 196 -14.70 15.86 3.96
CA ARG A 196 -15.37 14.55 4.07
C ARG A 196 -14.58 13.53 3.25
N VAL A 197 -14.02 12.53 3.91
CA VAL A 197 -13.30 11.43 3.25
C VAL A 197 -14.28 10.29 2.93
N VAL A 198 -14.22 9.79 1.71
CA VAL A 198 -15.03 8.67 1.21
C VAL A 198 -14.09 7.50 0.92
N PHE A 199 -14.36 6.36 1.54
CA PHE A 199 -13.58 5.14 1.36
C PHE A 199 -13.94 4.42 0.05
N GLU A 200 -12.92 3.95 -0.66
CA GLU A 200 -13.01 3.05 -1.81
C GLU A 200 -11.97 1.93 -1.64
N SER A 201 -12.45 0.68 -1.59
CA SER A 201 -11.62 -0.50 -1.37
C SER A 201 -10.75 -0.86 -2.57
N PHE A 202 -11.19 -0.52 -3.80
CA PHE A 202 -10.49 -0.93 -5.01
C PHE A 202 -9.49 0.15 -5.46
N ASN A 203 -8.19 -0.21 -5.55
CA ASN A 203 -7.13 0.70 -6.00
C ASN A 203 -7.26 1.03 -7.50
N GLN A 204 -8.15 1.95 -7.82
CA GLN A 204 -8.40 2.39 -9.17
C GLN A 204 -8.86 3.85 -9.17
N ILE A 205 -8.31 4.64 -10.09
CA ILE A 205 -8.62 6.07 -10.19
C ILE A 205 -10.12 6.26 -10.48
N ALA A 206 -10.66 5.52 -11.44
CA ALA A 206 -12.08 5.54 -11.79
C ALA A 206 -12.99 5.20 -10.60
N ALA A 207 -12.67 4.13 -9.85
CA ALA A 207 -13.44 3.72 -8.67
C ALA A 207 -13.47 4.82 -7.60
N SER A 208 -12.30 5.41 -7.30
CA SER A 208 -12.16 6.48 -6.32
C SER A 208 -12.95 7.74 -6.72
N ARG A 209 -12.82 8.17 -7.98
CA ARG A 209 -13.60 9.30 -8.54
C ARG A 209 -15.10 9.02 -8.47
N ASN A 210 -15.51 7.81 -8.79
CA ASN A 210 -16.92 7.42 -8.76
C ASN A 210 -17.49 7.38 -7.34
N ALA A 211 -16.76 6.84 -6.38
CA ALA A 211 -17.16 6.82 -4.97
C ALA A 211 -17.35 8.23 -4.43
N ALA A 212 -16.37 9.12 -4.65
CA ALA A 212 -16.45 10.52 -4.25
C ALA A 212 -17.58 11.27 -4.98
N GLY A 213 -17.71 11.07 -6.30
CA GLY A 213 -18.75 11.69 -7.12
C GLY A 213 -20.17 11.31 -6.70
N ARG A 214 -20.40 10.04 -6.31
CA ARG A 214 -21.69 9.58 -5.75
C ARG A 214 -22.00 10.14 -4.36
N ALA A 215 -20.97 10.38 -3.55
CA ALA A 215 -21.13 10.87 -2.18
C ALA A 215 -21.28 12.40 -2.10
N ALA A 216 -20.86 13.12 -3.15
CA ALA A 216 -20.97 14.56 -3.27
C ALA A 216 -22.43 15.02 -3.37
N ARG A 217 -22.70 16.24 -2.91
CA ARG A 217 -24.07 16.80 -2.82
C ARG A 217 -24.27 18.08 -3.63
N GLY A 218 -23.24 18.55 -4.32
CA GLY A 218 -23.30 19.78 -5.11
C GLY A 218 -23.91 19.54 -6.49
N ASP A 219 -24.48 20.59 -7.10
CA ASP A 219 -25.00 20.55 -8.49
C ASP A 219 -23.88 20.40 -9.53
N TRP A 220 -22.66 20.71 -9.12
CA TRP A 220 -21.44 20.59 -9.89
C TRP A 220 -20.44 19.74 -9.14
N LEU A 221 -19.78 18.86 -9.87
CA LEU A 221 -18.67 18.05 -9.39
C LEU A 221 -17.38 18.59 -9.98
N VAL A 222 -16.34 18.70 -9.17
CA VAL A 222 -14.99 19.09 -9.57
C VAL A 222 -14.04 18.02 -9.07
N PHE A 223 -13.43 17.29 -10.00
CA PHE A 223 -12.43 16.27 -9.76
C PHE A 223 -11.06 16.91 -9.88
N VAL A 224 -10.28 16.81 -8.80
CA VAL A 224 -8.92 17.33 -8.70
C VAL A 224 -8.07 16.24 -8.08
N ASP A 225 -6.95 15.90 -8.73
CA ASP A 225 -6.01 14.92 -8.17
C ASP A 225 -5.31 15.48 -6.91
N ALA A 226 -4.91 14.61 -5.99
CA ALA A 226 -4.39 15.01 -4.68
C ALA A 226 -3.09 15.84 -4.74
N ASP A 227 -2.34 15.73 -5.83
CA ASP A 227 -1.09 16.45 -6.10
C ASP A 227 -1.26 17.62 -7.08
N THR A 228 -2.50 18.10 -7.25
CA THR A 228 -2.87 19.13 -8.21
C THR A 228 -3.42 20.38 -7.52
N GLN A 229 -2.92 21.55 -7.94
CA GLN A 229 -3.29 22.86 -7.41
C GLN A 229 -4.12 23.66 -8.44
N VAL A 230 -5.33 24.03 -8.02
CA VAL A 230 -6.22 24.90 -8.79
C VAL A 230 -5.87 26.36 -8.50
N THR A 231 -5.38 27.08 -9.51
CA THR A 231 -5.03 28.49 -9.33
C THR A 231 -6.28 29.35 -9.13
N PRO A 232 -6.20 30.49 -8.41
CA PRO A 232 -7.33 31.40 -8.28
C PRO A 232 -7.87 31.91 -9.62
N LYS A 233 -7.01 32.01 -10.64
CA LYS A 233 -7.40 32.45 -11.99
C LYS A 233 -8.20 31.37 -12.71
N LEU A 234 -7.74 30.12 -12.65
CA LEU A 234 -8.48 28.95 -13.15
C LEU A 234 -9.83 28.78 -12.45
N PHE A 235 -9.85 28.90 -11.11
CA PHE A 235 -11.09 28.80 -10.35
C PHE A 235 -12.13 29.86 -10.79
N ARG A 236 -11.71 31.12 -10.97
CA ARG A 236 -12.59 32.18 -11.49
C ARG A 236 -13.09 31.89 -12.91
N GLU A 237 -12.24 31.36 -13.77
CA GLU A 237 -12.62 30.99 -15.13
C GLU A 237 -13.65 29.85 -15.15
N MET A 238 -13.42 28.82 -14.32
CA MET A 238 -14.36 27.71 -14.12
C MET A 238 -15.72 28.21 -13.62
N MET A 239 -15.74 29.06 -12.58
CA MET A 239 -17.00 29.61 -12.04
C MET A 239 -17.78 30.41 -13.09
N ARG A 240 -17.09 31.22 -13.91
CA ARG A 240 -17.70 31.94 -15.04
C ARG A 240 -18.26 31.00 -16.10
N ALA A 241 -17.64 29.84 -16.31
CA ALA A 241 -18.17 28.85 -17.23
C ALA A 241 -19.43 28.16 -16.66
N MET A 242 -19.42 27.81 -15.37
CA MET A 242 -20.53 27.11 -14.70
C MET A 242 -21.83 27.90 -14.66
N VAL A 243 -21.77 29.24 -14.60
CA VAL A 243 -22.97 30.10 -14.62
C VAL A 243 -23.59 30.25 -16.02
N ARG A 244 -22.93 29.75 -17.07
CA ARG A 244 -23.51 29.75 -18.41
C ARG A 244 -24.47 28.58 -18.55
N ASN A 245 -25.65 28.84 -19.11
CA ASN A 245 -26.68 27.81 -19.32
C ASN A 245 -26.27 26.71 -20.30
N ASP A 246 -25.27 26.96 -21.15
CA ASP A 246 -24.77 26.03 -22.15
C ASP A 246 -23.64 25.11 -21.64
N CYS A 247 -23.16 25.28 -20.41
CA CYS A 247 -22.04 24.49 -19.88
C CYS A 247 -22.53 23.19 -19.23
N LEU A 248 -21.97 22.05 -19.66
CA LEU A 248 -22.21 20.73 -19.04
C LEU A 248 -21.03 20.24 -18.20
N GLY A 249 -19.86 20.83 -18.41
CA GLY A 249 -18.59 20.45 -17.79
C GLY A 249 -17.42 21.03 -18.55
N GLY A 250 -16.20 20.68 -18.15
CA GLY A 250 -15.01 21.15 -18.80
C GLY A 250 -13.72 20.65 -18.16
N GLY A 251 -12.63 21.02 -18.80
CA GLY A 251 -11.27 20.84 -18.31
C GLY A 251 -10.41 22.04 -18.70
N CYS A 252 -9.12 21.93 -18.49
CA CYS A 252 -8.16 22.97 -18.77
C CYS A 252 -6.82 22.37 -19.21
N PRO A 253 -5.89 23.19 -19.74
CA PRO A 253 -4.52 22.76 -19.93
C PRO A 253 -3.88 22.29 -18.63
N VAL A 254 -2.91 21.39 -18.73
CA VAL A 254 -2.07 20.98 -17.60
C VAL A 254 -0.69 21.62 -17.73
N LYS A 255 -0.16 22.07 -16.60
CA LYS A 255 1.25 22.47 -16.45
C LYS A 255 1.85 21.70 -15.28
N PHE A 256 2.95 20.99 -15.52
CA PHE A 256 3.73 20.40 -14.43
C PHE A 256 4.67 21.42 -13.79
N ASP A 257 4.80 21.35 -12.47
CA ASP A 257 5.73 22.19 -11.69
C ASP A 257 7.22 21.84 -11.94
N SER A 258 7.49 20.61 -12.36
CA SER A 258 8.82 20.02 -12.49
C SER A 258 8.84 18.96 -13.61
N GLY A 259 10.03 18.43 -13.94
CA GLY A 259 10.20 17.35 -14.92
C GLY A 259 11.11 17.71 -16.11
N PRO A 260 11.59 16.69 -16.84
CA PRO A 260 12.51 16.84 -17.97
C PRO A 260 11.86 17.60 -19.14
N TRP A 261 12.70 18.25 -19.96
CA TRP A 261 12.24 19.03 -21.11
C TRP A 261 11.36 18.22 -22.06
N LEU A 262 11.72 16.98 -22.39
CA LEU A 262 10.93 16.08 -23.23
C LEU A 262 9.55 15.78 -22.62
N GLY A 263 9.49 15.53 -21.31
CA GLY A 263 8.22 15.36 -20.59
C GLY A 263 7.33 16.61 -20.72
N ARG A 264 7.90 17.82 -20.62
CA ARG A 264 7.17 19.07 -20.83
C ARG A 264 6.64 19.21 -22.27
N GLN A 265 7.38 18.77 -23.29
CA GLN A 265 6.90 18.80 -24.68
C GLN A 265 5.71 17.86 -24.90
N SER A 266 5.72 16.67 -24.29
CA SER A 266 4.60 15.72 -24.39
C SER A 266 3.28 16.31 -23.87
N VAL A 267 3.35 17.10 -22.80
CA VAL A 267 2.19 17.82 -22.23
C VAL A 267 1.70 18.93 -23.15
N THR A 268 2.61 19.62 -23.84
CA THR A 268 2.21 20.62 -24.84
C THR A 268 1.42 19.97 -25.97
N VAL A 269 1.89 18.82 -26.49
CA VAL A 269 1.17 18.04 -27.52
C VAL A 269 -0.18 17.57 -27.02
N TRP A 270 -0.23 17.03 -25.81
CA TRP A 270 -1.48 16.64 -25.15
C TRP A 270 -2.45 17.82 -25.04
N ASN A 271 -2.01 18.97 -24.55
CA ASN A 271 -2.85 20.16 -24.37
C ASN A 271 -3.41 20.67 -25.72
N MET A 272 -2.64 20.57 -26.81
CA MET A 272 -3.12 20.91 -28.16
C MET A 272 -4.22 19.95 -28.60
N ALA A 273 -3.99 18.64 -28.48
CA ALA A 273 -4.99 17.62 -28.84
C ALA A 273 -6.25 17.73 -27.97
N ALA A 274 -6.09 17.87 -26.66
CA ALA A 274 -7.17 18.00 -25.69
C ALA A 274 -8.02 19.25 -25.95
N ARG A 275 -7.42 20.37 -26.40
CA ARG A 275 -8.17 21.56 -26.78
C ARG A 275 -9.03 21.34 -28.03
N VAL A 276 -8.51 20.65 -29.05
CA VAL A 276 -9.25 20.34 -30.28
C VAL A 276 -10.38 19.36 -29.99
N MET A 277 -10.10 18.30 -29.22
CA MET A 277 -11.07 17.25 -28.91
C MET A 277 -12.01 17.59 -27.75
N ARG A 278 -11.72 18.69 -27.03
CA ARG A 278 -12.42 19.11 -25.80
C ARG A 278 -12.39 18.01 -24.75
N TRP A 279 -11.21 17.44 -24.53
CA TRP A 279 -10.95 16.50 -23.44
C TRP A 279 -10.39 17.24 -22.24
N ALA A 280 -10.79 16.82 -21.04
CA ALA A 280 -10.13 17.25 -19.82
C ALA A 280 -8.95 16.30 -19.53
N ALA A 281 -7.94 16.80 -18.85
CA ALA A 281 -6.91 15.95 -18.28
C ALA A 281 -7.40 15.35 -16.96
N GLY A 282 -6.91 14.15 -16.60
CA GLY A 282 -7.31 13.49 -15.35
C GLY A 282 -7.12 14.36 -14.11
N SER A 283 -6.06 15.19 -14.09
CA SER A 283 -5.74 16.08 -12.98
C SER A 283 -6.83 17.11 -12.64
N PHE A 284 -7.66 17.50 -13.62
CA PHE A 284 -8.70 18.49 -13.41
C PHE A 284 -9.86 18.35 -14.40
N LEU A 285 -11.02 17.98 -13.89
CA LEU A 285 -12.28 17.88 -14.65
C LEU A 285 -13.42 18.41 -13.80
N PHE A 286 -14.34 19.17 -14.40
CA PHE A 286 -15.60 19.50 -13.74
C PHE A 286 -16.80 19.16 -14.63
N CYS A 287 -17.94 18.85 -14.02
CA CYS A 287 -19.17 18.56 -14.74
C CYS A 287 -20.41 18.82 -13.88
N ARG A 288 -21.56 18.94 -14.53
CA ARG A 288 -22.86 18.91 -13.85
C ARG A 288 -23.03 17.55 -13.17
N ALA A 289 -23.43 17.54 -11.91
CA ALA A 289 -23.72 16.31 -11.18
C ALA A 289 -24.79 15.46 -11.89
N SER A 290 -25.83 16.10 -12.43
CA SER A 290 -26.85 15.42 -13.23
C SER A 290 -26.26 14.67 -14.44
N ALA A 291 -25.29 15.27 -15.14
CA ALA A 291 -24.62 14.64 -16.29
C ALA A 291 -23.71 13.50 -15.84
N PHE A 292 -23.03 13.63 -14.71
CA PHE A 292 -22.25 12.55 -14.11
C PHE A 292 -23.11 11.33 -13.79
N HIS A 293 -24.25 11.53 -13.14
CA HIS A 293 -25.18 10.45 -12.81
C HIS A 293 -25.83 9.83 -14.05
N GLU A 294 -26.26 10.64 -15.02
CA GLU A 294 -26.83 10.16 -16.27
C GLU A 294 -25.87 9.29 -17.08
N LEU A 295 -24.57 9.61 -17.03
CA LEU A 295 -23.52 8.85 -17.72
C LEU A 295 -23.02 7.65 -16.94
N GLY A 296 -23.48 7.43 -15.70
CA GLY A 296 -22.98 6.36 -14.82
C GLY A 296 -21.54 6.58 -14.33
N GLY A 297 -21.03 7.81 -14.38
CA GLY A 297 -19.66 8.16 -13.98
C GLY A 297 -18.56 7.69 -14.93
N PHE A 298 -17.36 7.52 -14.41
CA PHE A 298 -16.16 7.05 -15.12
C PHE A 298 -16.24 5.52 -15.34
N SER A 299 -15.77 5.03 -16.48
CA SER A 299 -15.81 3.59 -16.75
C SER A 299 -14.78 2.86 -15.87
N PRO A 300 -15.18 1.81 -15.12
CA PRO A 300 -14.26 1.00 -14.32
C PRO A 300 -13.42 0.04 -15.19
N ASP A 301 -13.66 -0.04 -16.49
CA ASP A 301 -12.88 -0.89 -17.39
C ASP A 301 -11.45 -0.36 -17.58
N PHE A 302 -11.25 0.94 -17.34
CA PHE A 302 -9.96 1.61 -17.55
C PHE A 302 -9.19 1.73 -16.23
N PHE A 303 -7.91 1.39 -16.27
CA PHE A 303 -6.96 1.70 -15.20
C PHE A 303 -6.32 3.08 -15.40
N ALA A 304 -6.28 3.59 -16.62
CA ALA A 304 -5.90 4.97 -16.93
C ALA A 304 -6.65 5.46 -18.17
N GLY A 305 -6.81 6.78 -18.31
CA GLY A 305 -7.50 7.38 -19.47
C GLY A 305 -9.03 7.29 -19.40
N GLU A 306 -9.58 6.90 -18.25
CA GLU A 306 -11.02 6.87 -18.01
C GLU A 306 -11.68 8.25 -18.16
N GLU A 307 -10.91 9.33 -17.95
CA GLU A 307 -11.36 10.70 -18.16
C GLU A 307 -11.60 10.99 -19.63
N VAL A 308 -10.82 10.39 -20.55
CA VAL A 308 -10.96 10.60 -21.98
C VAL A 308 -12.24 9.94 -22.47
N ASP A 309 -12.49 8.70 -22.06
CA ASP A 309 -13.77 8.00 -22.29
C ASP A 309 -14.95 8.84 -21.76
N TYR A 310 -14.86 9.31 -20.51
CA TYR A 310 -15.89 10.14 -19.92
C TYR A 310 -16.10 11.44 -20.70
N CYS A 311 -15.04 12.12 -21.15
CA CYS A 311 -15.14 13.32 -21.99
C CYS A 311 -15.81 13.04 -23.34
N ILE A 312 -15.55 11.88 -23.96
CA ILE A 312 -16.21 11.47 -25.22
C ILE A 312 -17.71 11.29 -24.99
N ARG A 313 -18.09 10.57 -23.93
CA ARG A 313 -19.50 10.38 -23.54
C ARG A 313 -20.19 11.70 -23.17
N LEU A 314 -19.50 12.57 -22.43
CA LEU A 314 -20.00 13.89 -22.03
C LEU A 314 -20.18 14.82 -23.24
N ASN A 315 -19.27 14.80 -24.21
CA ASN A 315 -19.43 15.56 -25.46
C ASN A 315 -20.61 15.05 -26.30
N ARG A 316 -20.83 13.73 -26.36
CA ARG A 316 -22.02 13.14 -27.01
C ARG A 316 -23.31 13.59 -26.32
N LEU A 317 -23.34 13.55 -24.98
CA LEU A 317 -24.46 14.05 -24.18
C LEU A 317 -24.71 15.54 -24.40
N GLY A 318 -23.64 16.35 -24.40
CA GLY A 318 -23.71 17.78 -24.67
C GLY A 318 -24.39 18.08 -26.00
N ARG A 319 -23.98 17.40 -27.09
CA ARG A 319 -24.64 17.55 -28.41
C ARG A 319 -26.14 17.24 -28.35
N ARG A 320 -26.54 16.17 -27.67
CA ARG A 320 -27.96 15.80 -27.52
C ARG A 320 -28.75 16.85 -26.73
N LEU A 321 -28.14 17.47 -25.72
CA LEU A 321 -28.78 18.46 -24.85
C LEU A 321 -28.61 19.91 -25.32
N ALA A 322 -28.04 20.15 -26.50
CA ALA A 322 -27.62 21.48 -26.97
C ALA A 322 -26.74 22.25 -25.96
N LYS A 323 -25.93 21.51 -25.21
CA LYS A 323 -24.93 22.00 -24.25
C LYS A 323 -23.53 21.63 -24.72
N ARG A 324 -22.51 22.14 -24.03
CA ARG A 324 -21.11 21.89 -24.41
C ARG A 324 -20.21 21.67 -23.21
N MET A 325 -19.21 20.82 -23.41
CA MET A 325 -18.04 20.76 -22.56
C MET A 325 -17.12 21.93 -22.91
N VAL A 326 -16.68 22.74 -21.96
CA VAL A 326 -15.77 23.86 -22.23
C VAL A 326 -14.31 23.45 -22.00
N TYR A 327 -13.39 24.10 -22.71
CA TYR A 327 -11.97 23.96 -22.46
C TYR A 327 -11.42 25.32 -22.05
N LEU A 328 -11.09 25.44 -20.77
CA LEU A 328 -10.64 26.69 -20.16
C LEU A 328 -9.24 27.08 -20.69
N ASN A 329 -8.81 28.32 -20.44
CA ASN A 329 -7.54 28.82 -20.93
C ASN A 329 -6.44 28.75 -19.86
N GLU A 330 -6.80 28.97 -18.59
CA GLU A 330 -5.83 28.89 -17.50
C GLU A 330 -5.42 27.45 -17.21
N PRO A 331 -4.12 27.16 -17.04
CA PRO A 331 -3.69 25.81 -16.72
C PRO A 331 -3.95 25.48 -15.25
N VAL A 332 -4.18 24.19 -14.98
CA VAL A 332 -3.99 23.63 -13.65
C VAL A 332 -2.53 23.28 -13.44
N ILE A 333 -2.04 23.38 -12.20
CA ILE A 333 -0.66 23.02 -11.86
C ILE A 333 -0.68 21.64 -11.20
N SER A 334 -0.01 20.66 -11.78
CA SER A 334 0.10 19.31 -11.22
C SER A 334 1.56 18.96 -10.92
N SER A 335 1.77 18.01 -10.02
CA SER A 335 3.10 17.54 -9.63
C SER A 335 3.81 16.81 -10.78
N GLY A 336 4.97 17.31 -11.17
CA GLY A 336 5.85 16.68 -12.14
C GLY A 336 6.69 15.53 -11.58
N ARG A 337 6.50 15.14 -10.31
CA ARG A 337 7.32 14.13 -9.62
C ARG A 337 7.36 12.80 -10.38
N LYS A 338 6.20 12.27 -10.79
CA LYS A 338 6.12 11.03 -11.57
C LYS A 338 6.72 11.19 -12.97
N VAL A 339 6.49 12.34 -13.61
CA VAL A 339 7.10 12.67 -14.91
C VAL A 339 8.63 12.72 -14.79
N LYS A 340 9.19 13.15 -13.66
CA LYS A 340 10.63 13.16 -13.43
C LYS A 340 11.17 11.75 -13.15
N ALA A 341 10.48 10.98 -12.31
CA ALA A 341 10.95 9.67 -11.83
C ALA A 341 10.74 8.54 -12.85
N LEU A 342 9.70 8.64 -13.70
CA LEU A 342 9.22 7.53 -14.53
C LEU A 342 9.21 7.88 -16.03
N PHE A 343 9.93 8.93 -16.47
CA PHE A 343 10.14 9.19 -17.90
C PHE A 343 11.19 8.21 -18.45
N THR A 344 10.75 6.99 -18.76
CA THR A 344 11.53 5.91 -19.36
C THR A 344 11.05 5.62 -20.77
N TRP A 345 11.93 5.07 -21.63
CA TRP A 345 11.55 4.65 -22.99
C TRP A 345 10.44 3.58 -22.99
N GLN A 346 10.36 2.77 -21.93
CA GLN A 346 9.28 1.80 -21.72
C GLN A 346 7.92 2.49 -21.56
N ASN A 347 7.84 3.54 -20.73
CA ASN A 347 6.59 4.28 -20.52
C ASN A 347 6.17 5.11 -21.74
N VAL A 348 7.14 5.59 -22.54
CA VAL A 348 6.86 6.15 -23.87
C VAL A 348 6.25 5.08 -24.79
N GLY A 349 6.80 3.86 -24.77
CA GLY A 349 6.26 2.71 -25.50
C GLY A 349 4.82 2.36 -25.10
N HIS A 350 4.51 2.32 -23.80
CA HIS A 350 3.14 2.11 -23.31
C HIS A 350 2.18 3.22 -23.77
N GLY A 351 2.64 4.48 -23.79
CA GLY A 351 1.86 5.60 -24.35
C GLY A 351 1.54 5.41 -25.83
N LEU A 352 2.52 5.00 -26.64
CA LEU A 352 2.32 4.69 -28.06
C LEU A 352 1.39 3.48 -28.26
N GLN A 353 1.51 2.44 -27.43
CA GLN A 353 0.64 1.28 -27.45
C GLN A 353 -0.81 1.64 -27.10
N ALA A 354 -1.03 2.51 -26.12
CA ALA A 354 -2.35 3.02 -25.78
C ALA A 354 -3.00 3.75 -26.97
N ILE A 355 -2.22 4.55 -27.70
CA ILE A 355 -2.71 5.21 -28.93
C ILE A 355 -3.03 4.17 -30.01
N ALA A 356 -2.12 3.23 -30.28
CA ALA A 356 -2.28 2.22 -31.32
C ALA A 356 -3.49 1.28 -31.08
N THR A 357 -3.81 1.02 -29.81
CA THR A 357 -4.93 0.18 -29.40
C THR A 357 -6.20 0.97 -29.10
N SER A 358 -6.26 2.26 -29.46
CA SER A 358 -7.40 3.14 -29.18
C SER A 358 -7.83 3.12 -27.69
N GLY A 359 -6.87 2.97 -26.78
CA GLY A 359 -7.08 2.94 -25.34
C GLY A 359 -7.29 1.55 -24.74
N ASP A 360 -7.46 0.48 -25.54
CA ASP A 360 -7.69 -0.87 -24.99
C ASP A 360 -6.53 -1.37 -24.13
N ALA A 361 -5.29 -1.00 -24.44
CA ALA A 361 -4.15 -1.33 -23.59
C ALA A 361 -4.30 -0.79 -22.16
N LEU A 362 -5.00 0.34 -21.97
CA LEU A 362 -5.20 0.97 -20.66
C LEU A 362 -6.27 0.27 -19.80
N LYS A 363 -6.96 -0.74 -20.34
CA LYS A 363 -7.88 -1.60 -19.58
C LYS A 363 -7.17 -2.69 -18.78
N GLN A 364 -5.88 -2.90 -19.07
CA GLN A 364 -5.06 -3.86 -18.35
C GLN A 364 -4.16 -3.12 -17.37
N ARG A 365 -4.28 -3.45 -16.07
CA ARG A 365 -3.51 -2.82 -14.99
C ARG A 365 -2.01 -2.82 -15.25
N VAL A 366 -1.47 -3.93 -15.77
CA VAL A 366 -0.03 -4.12 -16.06
C VAL A 366 0.54 -3.05 -17.01
N ASN A 367 -0.27 -2.52 -17.92
CA ASN A 367 0.16 -1.46 -18.85
C ASN A 367 0.05 -0.05 -18.24
N CYS A 368 -0.53 0.05 -17.03
CA CYS A 368 -0.80 1.30 -16.34
C CYS A 368 0.08 1.51 -15.11
N MET A 369 1.13 0.70 -14.91
CA MET A 369 2.02 0.76 -13.74
C MET A 369 2.60 2.16 -13.50
N TYR A 370 2.80 2.98 -14.54
CA TYR A 370 3.16 4.39 -14.39
C TYR A 370 2.27 5.17 -13.38
N TRP A 371 0.95 4.93 -13.41
CA TRP A 371 -0.01 5.59 -12.52
C TRP A 371 -0.13 4.91 -11.16
N TYR A 372 0.11 3.60 -11.07
CA TYR A 372 -0.11 2.82 -9.84
C TYR A 372 1.16 2.55 -9.02
N ASP A 373 2.33 2.63 -9.62
CA ASP A 373 3.58 2.37 -8.92
C ASP A 373 3.93 3.56 -8.02
N PRO A 374 4.44 3.29 -6.79
CA PRO A 374 4.99 4.31 -5.94
C PRO A 374 6.25 4.89 -6.58
N VAL A 375 6.42 6.20 -6.44
CA VAL A 375 7.71 6.82 -6.73
C VAL A 375 8.62 6.47 -5.55
N ARG A 376 9.58 5.57 -5.77
CA ARG A 376 10.64 5.28 -4.79
C ARG A 376 11.54 6.49 -4.57
#